data_AF-A0A160MEB4-F1
#
_entry.id   AF-A0A160MEB4-F1
#
_cell.length_a   1.000
_cell.length_b   1.000
_cell.length_c   1.000
_cell.angle_alpha   90.00
_cell.angle_beta   90.00
_cell.angle_gamma   90.00
#
_symmetry.space_group_name_H-M   'P 1'
#
loop_
_entity.id
_entity.type
_entity.pdbx_description
1 polymer ?
#
loop_
_entity_poly.entity_id
_entity_poly.type
_entity_poly.pdbx_seq_one_letter_code
_entity_poly.pdbx_strand_id
1 'polypeptide(L)'
;MKIRTKKPYVYFFFEPNIVIAREIPNKPYGNLEEFCLCPKLHFTYELKGNEDFESFDHIKKKHLEGKGYIIDQESTLIMFKTMNRHSKGN
;
A
#
# COMPACT_ATOMS: atom_id res chain seq x y z
N MET A 1 11.14 0.08 -4.70
CA MET A 1 9.99 -0.22 -3.81
C MET A 1 10.04 -1.70 -3.42
N LYS A 2 9.87 -2.04 -2.14
CA LYS A 2 9.64 -3.43 -1.70
C LYS A 2 8.15 -3.69 -1.54
N ILE A 3 7.71 -4.90 -1.86
CA ILE A 3 6.30 -5.29 -1.81
C ILE A 3 6.19 -6.54 -0.97
N ARG A 4 5.27 -6.51 0.01
CA ARG A 4 4.98 -7.65 0.87
C ARG A 4 3.48 -7.87 0.91
N THR A 5 3.04 -9.11 0.77
CA THR A 5 1.61 -9.47 0.79
C THR A 5 1.32 -10.32 2.02
N LYS A 6 0.42 -9.86 2.88
CA LYS A 6 -0.11 -10.60 4.03
C LYS A 6 -1.61 -10.38 4.06
N LYS A 7 -2.34 -11.30 3.43
CA LYS A 7 -3.80 -11.20 3.21
C LYS A 7 -4.53 -10.86 4.53
N PRO A 8 -5.52 -9.95 4.50
CA PRO A 8 -6.10 -9.32 3.31
C PRO A 8 -5.36 -8.05 2.83
N TYR A 9 -4.12 -7.80 3.26
CA TYR A 9 -3.39 -6.56 2.95
C TYR A 9 -2.15 -6.78 2.07
N VAL A 10 -1.78 -5.73 1.32
CA VAL A 10 -0.50 -5.56 0.63
C VAL A 10 0.21 -4.35 1.23
N TYR A 11 1.50 -4.47 1.44
CA TYR A 11 2.36 -3.45 2.01
C TYR A 11 3.37 -3.02 0.95
N PHE A 12 3.52 -1.71 0.78
CA PHE A 12 4.45 -1.11 -0.16
C PHE A 12 5.45 -0.26 0.62
N PHE A 13 6.73 -0.60 0.54
CA PHE A 13 7.80 0.15 1.18
C PHE A 13 8.44 1.14 0.21
N PHE A 14 8.39 2.40 0.60
CA PHE A 14 8.99 3.55 -0.05
C PHE A 14 10.13 4.09 0.82
N GLU A 15 11.29 4.28 0.21
CA GLU A 15 12.43 4.85 0.91
C GLU A 15 12.17 6.34 1.25
N PRO A 16 12.73 6.83 2.38
CA PRO A 16 13.59 6.10 3.29
C PRO A 16 12.86 5.17 4.26
N ASN A 17 11.62 5.46 4.69
CA ASN A 17 10.97 4.74 5.79
C ASN A 17 9.43 4.69 5.71
N ILE A 18 8.84 4.86 4.54
CA ILE A 18 7.38 4.94 4.41
C ILE A 18 6.80 3.59 4.01
N VAL A 19 5.77 3.16 4.73
CA VAL A 19 4.99 1.97 4.39
C VAL A 19 3.56 2.38 4.08
N ILE A 20 3.08 1.99 2.91
CA ILE A 20 1.67 2.10 2.56
C ILE A 20 1.04 0.71 2.69
N ALA A 21 0.12 0.56 3.64
CA ALA A 21 -0.71 -0.63 3.74
C ALA A 21 -1.99 -0.40 2.95
N ARG A 22 -2.31 -1.30 2.02
CA ARG A 22 -3.58 -1.32 1.29
C ARG A 22 -4.30 -2.64 1.50
N GLU A 23 -5.61 -2.56 1.72
CA GLU A 23 -6.46 -3.74 1.71
C GLU A 23 -6.71 -4.18 0.25
N ILE A 24 -6.61 -5.48 0.00
CA ILE A 24 -6.86 -6.07 -1.32
C ILE A 24 -8.34 -5.91 -1.65
N PRO A 25 -8.71 -5.23 -2.75
CA PRO A 25 -10.11 -5.05 -3.06
C PRO A 25 -10.71 -6.38 -3.55
N ASN A 26 -11.99 -6.57 -3.24
CA ASN A 26 -12.75 -7.75 -3.64
C ASN A 26 -12.87 -7.92 -5.16
N LYS A 27 -12.81 -6.81 -5.92
CA LYS A 27 -12.78 -6.78 -7.38
C LYS A 27 -11.55 -6.00 -7.83
N PRO A 28 -10.93 -6.37 -8.97
CA PRO A 28 -9.85 -5.58 -9.54
C PRO A 28 -10.35 -4.18 -9.93
N TYR A 29 -9.47 -3.19 -9.81
CA TYR A 29 -9.71 -1.83 -10.31
C TYR A 29 -9.75 -1.85 -11.84
N GLY A 30 -10.72 -1.16 -12.45
CA GLY A 30 -10.87 -1.08 -13.90
C GLY A 30 -9.80 -0.23 -14.58
N ASN A 31 -9.32 0.83 -13.90
CA ASN A 31 -8.27 1.71 -14.41
C ASN A 31 -7.45 2.36 -13.27
N LEU A 32 -6.38 3.08 -13.66
CA LEU A 32 -5.46 3.71 -12.72
C LEU A 32 -6.11 4.88 -11.96
N GLU A 33 -7.04 5.59 -12.59
CA GLU A 33 -7.76 6.71 -11.97
C GLU A 33 -8.63 6.22 -10.81
N GLU A 34 -9.38 5.13 -10.99
CA GLU A 34 -10.16 4.47 -9.94
C GLU A 34 -9.28 4.06 -8.76
N PHE A 35 -8.09 3.51 -9.04
CA PHE A 35 -7.12 3.12 -8.02
C PHE A 35 -6.57 4.30 -7.21
N CYS A 36 -6.32 5.44 -7.88
CA CYS A 36 -5.81 6.66 -7.26
C CYS A 36 -6.88 7.40 -6.46
N LEU A 37 -8.11 7.46 -6.96
CA LEU A 37 -9.22 8.17 -6.32
C LEU A 37 -9.86 7.38 -5.17
N CYS A 38 -9.50 6.11 -4.97
CA CYS A 38 -10.04 5.29 -3.90
C CYS A 38 -9.55 5.77 -2.52
N PRO A 39 -10.38 6.49 -1.73
CA PRO A 39 -9.92 7.16 -0.51
C PRO A 39 -9.86 6.21 0.70
N LYS A 40 -10.46 5.01 0.58
CA LYS A 40 -10.80 4.16 1.73
C LYS A 40 -9.81 3.03 2.03
N LEU A 41 -8.79 2.83 1.19
CA LEU A 41 -8.01 1.60 1.22
C LEU A 41 -6.49 1.83 1.34
N HIS A 42 -6.03 3.00 1.78
CA HIS A 42 -4.61 3.23 2.00
C HIS A 42 -4.34 3.88 3.36
N PHE A 43 -3.50 3.22 4.14
CA PHE A 43 -2.98 3.75 5.40
C PHE A 43 -1.48 3.90 5.28
N THR A 44 -0.98 5.10 5.58
CA THR A 44 0.45 5.40 5.51
C THR A 44 1.08 5.34 6.89
N TYR A 45 2.27 4.76 6.97
CA TYR A 45 3.01 4.58 8.21
C TYR A 45 4.47 4.95 7.99
N GLU A 46 5.12 5.36 9.06
CA GLU A 46 6.56 5.51 9.13
C GLU A 46 7.15 4.30 9.87
N LEU A 47 8.12 3.64 9.26
CA LEU A 47 9.00 2.69 9.93
C LEU A 47 9.98 3.48 10.77
N LYS A 48 10.07 3.15 12.06
CA LYS A 48 11.15 3.69 12.89
C LYS A 48 12.46 3.03 12.45
N GLY A 49 13.59 3.71 12.63
CA GLY A 49 14.89 3.27 12.11
C GLY A 49 15.38 1.87 12.54
N ASN A 50 14.76 1.26 13.55
CA ASN A 50 15.06 -0.10 14.02
C ASN A 50 14.00 -1.14 13.62
N GLU A 51 12.97 -0.76 12.86
CA GLU A 51 11.89 -1.65 12.45
C GLU A 51 12.14 -2.21 11.06
N ASP A 52 12.11 -3.54 10.93
CA ASP A 52 12.22 -4.21 9.65
C ASP A 52 10.85 -4.26 8.95
N PHE A 53 10.81 -3.91 7.66
CA PHE A 53 9.64 -4.02 6.81
C PHE A 53 9.01 -5.42 6.78
N GLU A 54 9.82 -6.47 6.87
CA GLU A 54 9.37 -7.87 6.92
C GLU A 54 8.66 -8.22 8.22
N SER A 55 8.91 -7.45 9.29
CA SER A 55 8.25 -7.61 10.59
C SER A 55 7.10 -6.61 10.82
N PHE A 56 6.94 -5.63 9.92
CA PHE A 56 5.94 -4.58 10.03
C PHE A 56 4.52 -5.15 10.15
N ASP A 57 3.76 -4.61 11.10
CA ASP A 57 2.34 -4.90 11.29
C ASP A 57 1.58 -3.59 11.53
N HIS A 58 0.63 -3.28 10.64
CA HIS A 58 -0.11 -2.03 10.66
C HIS A 58 -1.14 -1.97 11.80
N ILE A 59 -1.59 -3.12 12.33
CA ILE A 59 -2.60 -3.19 13.40
C ILE A 59 -2.06 -2.59 14.71
N LYS A 60 -0.74 -2.71 14.92
CA LYS A 60 -0.08 -2.24 16.15
C LYS A 60 0.34 -0.76 16.07
N LYS A 61 0.03 -0.07 14.98
CA LYS A 61 0.52 1.27 14.70
C LYS A 61 -0.60 2.24 14.37
N LYS A 62 -0.41 3.50 14.79
CA LYS A 62 -1.25 4.60 14.34
C LYS A 62 -0.79 5.02 12.94
N HIS A 63 -1.72 5.13 11.99
CA HIS A 63 -1.41 5.68 10.68
C HIS A 63 -1.07 7.17 10.78
N LEU A 64 -0.31 7.67 9.81
CA LEU A 64 0.01 9.09 9.70
C LEU A 64 -1.23 9.85 9.24
N GLU A 65 -1.76 10.69 10.11
CA GLU A 65 -2.86 11.61 9.81
C GLU A 65 -2.27 12.93 9.29
N GLY A 66 -2.88 13.52 8.25
CA GLY A 66 -2.51 14.84 7.75
C GLY A 66 -1.20 14.91 6.94
N LYS A 67 -0.58 13.78 6.60
CA LYS A 67 0.59 13.72 5.71
C LYS A 67 0.21 13.10 4.36
N GLY A 68 0.30 13.91 3.30
CA GLY A 68 0.20 13.44 1.92
C GLY A 68 1.58 13.08 1.38
N TYR A 69 1.67 11.96 0.66
CA TYR A 69 2.91 11.52 0.00
C TYR A 69 2.69 11.54 -1.51
N ILE A 70 3.64 12.15 -2.22
CA ILE A 70 3.67 12.10 -3.67
C ILE A 70 4.39 10.80 -4.04
N ILE A 71 3.70 9.96 -4.79
CA ILE A 71 4.23 8.73 -5.35
C ILE A 71 4.40 8.98 -6.84
N ASP A 72 5.53 8.54 -7.41
CA ASP A 72 5.76 8.67 -8.84
C ASP A 72 4.83 7.74 -9.66
N GLN A 73 4.71 8.03 -10.95
CA GLN A 73 3.80 7.29 -11.84
C GLN A 73 4.18 5.80 -11.99
N GLU A 74 5.47 5.48 -11.99
CA GLU A 74 5.94 4.10 -12.15
C GLU A 74 5.58 3.27 -10.92
N SER A 75 5.88 3.78 -9.73
CA SER A 75 5.48 3.18 -8.46
C SER A 75 3.97 3.02 -8.36
N THR A 76 3.20 4.03 -8.78
CA THR A 76 1.73 3.99 -8.79
C THR A 76 1.21 2.88 -9.69
N LEU A 77 1.81 2.70 -10.88
CA LEU A 77 1.47 1.63 -11.81
C LEU A 77 1.82 0.24 -11.24
N ILE A 78 2.96 0.10 -10.55
CA ILE A 78 3.35 -1.15 -9.90
C ILE A 78 2.36 -1.50 -8.78
N MET A 79 1.95 -0.53 -7.96
CA MET A 79 0.95 -0.74 -6.92
C MET A 79 -0.38 -1.20 -7.53
N PHE A 80 -0.87 -0.51 -8.57
CA PHE A 80 -2.09 -0.89 -9.28
C PHE A 80 -2.05 -2.34 -9.79
N LYS A 81 -0.99 -2.71 -10.52
CA LYS A 81 -0.81 -4.08 -11.04
C LYS A 81 -0.75 -5.12 -9.92
N THR A 82 -0.10 -4.78 -8.82
CA THR A 82 0.03 -5.66 -7.65
C THR A 82 -1.31 -5.90 -6.97
N MET A 83 -2.09 -4.84 -6.74
CA MET A 83 -3.41 -4.95 -6.13
C MET A 83 -4.33 -5.81 -7.01
N ASN A 84 -4.41 -5.50 -8.31
CA ASN A 84 -5.25 -6.26 -9.24
C ASN A 84 -4.86 -7.73 -9.36
N ARG A 85 -3.56 -8.07 -9.28
CA ARG A 85 -3.09 -9.45 -9.26
C ARG A 85 -3.58 -10.23 -8.03
N HIS A 86 -3.72 -9.54 -6.90
CA HIS A 86 -4.13 -10.16 -5.63
C HIS A 86 -5.64 -10.11 -5.39
N SER A 87 -6.36 -9.21 -6.05
CA SER A 87 -7.81 -9.19 -6.09
C SER A 87 -8.35 -10.48 -6.67
N LYS A 88 -9.37 -11.06 -6.03
CA LYS A 88 -10.05 -12.25 -6.56
C LYS A 88 -10.84 -11.86 -7.81
N GLY A 89 -10.27 -12.16 -8.96
CA GLY A 89 -10.91 -12.11 -10.28
C GLY A 89 -10.64 -13.39 -11.05
N ASN A 90 -11.06 -14.52 -10.48
CA ASN A 90 -11.52 -15.77 -11.11
C ASN A 90 -12.11 -16.66 -10.03
#